data_AF-A0AA86MVP0-F1
#
_entry.id   AF-A0AA86MVP0-F1
#
_cell.length_a   1.000
_cell.length_b   1.000
_cell.length_c   1.000
_cell.angle_alpha   90.00
_cell.angle_beta   90.00
_cell.angle_gamma   90.00
#
_symmetry.space_group_name_H-M   'P 1'
#
loop_
_entity.id
_entity.type
_entity.pdbx_description
1 polymer ?
#
loop_
_entity_poly.entity_id
_entity_poly.type
_entity_poly.pdbx_seq_one_letter_code
_entity_poly.pdbx_strand_id
1 'polypeptide(L)'
;MLSDWTRIDLATRLRGMNRTLDCLVGDETNRTLQEVLDAVMERIATADTEEAAAVLEATVQASPCWLRGYLLLATIYEYDRKADLAADSIERGLAVCARSSSTLRLQRWGERVGQITGSIARDRIIRNIQRLTRYEHIFRQRLAMIQIRRGSLDEAIEEWATIEGDRDA
;
A
#
# COMPACT_ATOMS: atom_id res chain seq x y z
N MET A 1 29.36 0.17 7.51
CA MET A 1 29.36 -0.84 6.43
C MET A 1 28.15 -1.76 6.63
N LEU A 2 27.01 -1.43 6.01
CA LEU A 2 25.91 -2.39 5.84
C LEU A 2 26.36 -3.38 4.76
N SER A 3 26.45 -4.67 5.10
CA SER A 3 27.04 -5.70 4.24
C SER A 3 26.18 -5.95 3.00
N ASP A 4 26.79 -6.31 1.87
CA ASP A 4 26.09 -6.60 0.60
C ASP A 4 24.93 -7.60 0.74
N TRP A 5 24.99 -8.47 1.76
CA TRP A 5 23.92 -9.40 2.12
C TRP A 5 22.61 -8.70 2.54
N THR A 6 22.69 -7.58 3.27
CA THR A 6 21.51 -6.80 3.67
C THR A 6 20.87 -6.08 2.47
N ARG A 7 21.68 -5.67 1.48
CA ARG A 7 21.20 -5.00 0.26
C ARG A 7 20.46 -5.95 -0.67
N ILE A 8 21.03 -7.15 -0.86
CA ILE A 8 20.39 -8.25 -1.60
C ILE A 8 19.07 -8.63 -0.93
N ASP A 9 19.00 -8.56 0.40
CA ASP A 9 17.78 -8.82 1.16
C ASP A 9 16.66 -7.81 0.86
N LEU A 10 16.93 -6.49 0.94
CA LEU A 10 15.89 -5.48 0.66
C LEU A 10 15.37 -5.54 -0.78
N ALA A 11 16.26 -5.59 -1.77
CA ALA A 11 15.84 -5.68 -3.18
C ALA A 11 15.05 -6.96 -3.44
N THR A 12 15.44 -8.09 -2.84
CA THR A 12 14.68 -9.35 -2.98
C THR A 12 13.31 -9.24 -2.34
N ARG A 13 13.23 -8.64 -1.15
CA ARG A 13 11.97 -8.42 -0.43
C ARG A 13 11.00 -7.54 -1.20
N LEU A 14 11.46 -6.43 -1.78
CA LEU A 14 10.60 -5.53 -2.56
C LEU A 14 10.11 -6.18 -3.87
N ARG A 15 10.96 -6.97 -4.57
CA ARG A 15 10.50 -7.76 -5.73
C ARG A 15 9.46 -8.79 -5.32
N GLY A 16 9.70 -9.49 -4.21
CA GLY A 16 8.77 -10.47 -3.66
C GLY A 16 7.42 -9.83 -3.35
N MET A 17 7.44 -8.71 -2.63
CA MET A 17 6.23 -7.95 -2.30
C MET A 17 5.49 -7.46 -3.55
N ASN A 18 6.20 -6.94 -4.56
CA ASN A 18 5.57 -6.49 -5.81
C ASN A 18 4.80 -7.62 -6.50
N ARG A 19 5.43 -8.80 -6.65
CA ARG A 19 4.77 -9.99 -7.22
C ARG A 19 3.58 -10.45 -6.39
N THR A 20 3.71 -10.46 -5.06
CA THR A 20 2.62 -10.83 -4.17
C THR A 20 1.45 -9.86 -4.32
N LEU A 21 1.70 -8.56 -4.44
CA LEU A 21 0.66 -7.56 -4.66
C LEU A 21 -0.01 -7.71 -6.02
N ASP A 22 0.73 -8.08 -7.08
CA ASP A 22 0.14 -8.42 -8.38
C ASP A 22 -0.87 -9.56 -8.25
N CYS A 23 -0.52 -10.63 -7.52
CA CYS A 23 -1.41 -11.77 -7.30
C CYS A 23 -2.60 -11.45 -6.38
N LEU A 24 -2.36 -10.78 -5.25
CA LEU A 24 -3.39 -10.57 -4.22
C LEU A 24 -4.39 -9.48 -4.62
N VAL A 25 -3.89 -8.42 -5.26
CA VAL A 25 -4.69 -7.22 -5.54
C VAL A 25 -5.16 -7.18 -6.99
N GLY A 26 -4.42 -7.78 -7.92
CA GLY A 26 -4.71 -7.70 -9.35
C GLY A 26 -4.53 -6.29 -9.92
N ASP A 27 -3.63 -5.51 -9.33
CA ASP A 27 -3.35 -4.14 -9.74
C ASP A 27 -2.29 -4.15 -10.82
N GLU A 28 -2.68 -3.97 -12.08
CA GLU A 28 -1.73 -3.79 -13.17
C GLU A 28 -1.05 -2.42 -13.01
N THR A 29 0.21 -2.46 -12.57
CA THR A 29 1.06 -1.27 -12.55
C THR A 29 1.20 -0.77 -13.98
N ASN A 30 0.78 0.47 -14.23
CA ASN A 30 0.94 1.07 -15.55
C ASN A 30 2.43 1.21 -15.88
N ARG A 31 2.76 1.38 -17.17
CA ARG A 31 4.14 1.46 -17.63
C ARG A 31 4.97 2.51 -16.88
N THR A 32 4.42 3.69 -16.62
CA THR A 32 5.13 4.77 -15.92
C THR A 32 5.47 4.40 -14.48
N LEU A 33 4.53 3.78 -13.76
CA LEU A 33 4.77 3.31 -12.40
C LEU A 33 5.72 2.10 -12.38
N GLN A 34 5.76 1.30 -13.44
CA GLN A 34 6.73 0.23 -13.60
C GLN A 34 8.15 0.79 -13.79
N GLU A 35 8.30 1.84 -14.62
CA GLU A 35 9.57 2.57 -14.77
C GLU A 35 10.05 3.15 -13.42
N VAL A 36 9.13 3.67 -12.59
CA VAL A 36 9.45 4.11 -11.23
C VAL A 36 9.93 2.94 -10.37
N LEU A 37 9.24 1.80 -10.39
CA LEU A 37 9.68 0.62 -9.65
C LEU A 37 11.09 0.21 -10.05
N ASP A 38 11.36 0.10 -11.35
CA ASP A 38 12.68 -0.31 -11.85
C ASP A 38 13.77 0.69 -11.38
N ALA A 39 13.49 2.00 -11.44
CA ALA A 39 14.39 3.05 -10.97
C ALA A 39 14.63 3.02 -9.45
N VAL A 40 13.63 2.65 -8.66
CA VAL A 40 13.75 2.45 -7.20
C VAL A 40 14.61 1.21 -6.92
N MET A 41 14.42 0.13 -7.67
CA MET A 41 15.18 -1.10 -7.48
C MET A 41 16.65 -0.94 -7.86
N GLU A 42 16.95 -0.14 -8.89
CA GLU A 42 18.32 0.23 -9.26
C GLU A 42 19.03 1.00 -8.12
N ARG A 43 18.36 2.01 -7.54
CA ARG A 43 18.91 2.80 -6.42
C ARG A 43 19.19 1.95 -5.18
N ILE A 44 18.29 1.01 -4.88
CA ILE A 44 18.49 0.07 -3.77
C ILE A 44 19.69 -0.85 -4.04
N ALA A 45 19.91 -1.25 -5.30
CA ALA A 45 21.09 -2.03 -5.67
C ALA A 45 22.40 -1.22 -5.52
N THR A 46 22.37 0.10 -5.74
CA THR A 46 23.51 1.00 -5.51
C THR A 46 23.61 1.52 -4.07
N ALA A 47 22.79 0.98 -3.14
CA ALA A 47 22.76 1.30 -1.72
C ALA A 47 22.29 2.72 -1.36
N ASP A 48 21.50 3.34 -2.24
CA ASP A 48 20.89 4.64 -1.98
C ASP A 48 19.41 4.49 -1.57
N THR A 49 19.18 4.05 -0.32
CA THR A 49 17.82 3.84 0.21
C THR A 49 17.09 5.16 0.45
N GLU A 50 17.81 6.25 0.69
CA GLU A 50 17.23 7.58 0.86
C GLU A 50 16.74 8.16 -0.46
N GLU A 51 17.53 8.05 -1.53
CA GLU A 51 17.07 8.45 -2.87
C GLU A 51 15.93 7.56 -3.36
N ALA A 52 15.99 6.25 -3.11
CA ALA A 52 14.90 5.33 -3.41
C ALA A 52 13.59 5.72 -2.70
N ALA A 53 13.67 6.07 -1.41
CA ALA A 53 12.53 6.58 -0.66
C ALA A 53 12.03 7.91 -1.24
N ALA A 54 12.92 8.86 -1.53
CA ALA A 54 12.55 10.17 -2.09
C ALA A 54 11.81 10.05 -3.44
N VAL A 55 12.25 9.15 -4.33
CA VAL A 55 11.57 8.87 -5.60
C VAL A 55 10.15 8.35 -5.36
N LEU A 56 9.99 7.40 -4.44
CA LEU A 56 8.67 6.88 -4.10
C LEU A 56 7.79 7.94 -3.43
N GLU A 57 8.32 8.77 -2.54
CA GLU A 57 7.59 9.86 -1.90
C GLU A 57 7.03 10.84 -2.93
N ALA A 58 7.87 11.29 -3.86
CA ALA A 58 7.45 12.16 -4.95
C ALA A 58 6.38 11.47 -5.82
N THR A 59 6.53 10.17 -6.08
CA THR A 59 5.57 9.43 -6.90
C THR A 59 4.23 9.28 -6.20
N VAL A 60 4.18 8.94 -4.91
CA VAL A 60 2.90 8.83 -4.18
C VAL A 60 2.25 10.19 -3.93
N GLN A 61 3.02 11.27 -3.87
CA GLN A 61 2.45 12.63 -3.86
C GLN A 61 1.81 12.97 -5.21
N ALA A 62 2.46 12.65 -6.32
CA ALA A 62 1.93 12.89 -7.67
C ALA A 62 0.79 11.93 -8.04
N SER A 63 0.82 10.70 -7.50
CA SER A 63 -0.16 9.64 -7.73
C SER A 63 -0.65 9.03 -6.41
N PRO A 64 -1.47 9.75 -5.62
CA PRO A 64 -1.91 9.29 -4.30
C PRO A 64 -2.69 7.97 -4.32
N CYS A 65 -3.34 7.64 -5.44
CA CYS A 65 -4.07 6.39 -5.58
C CYS A 65 -3.17 5.17 -5.84
N TRP A 66 -1.85 5.36 -5.97
CA TRP A 66 -0.89 4.26 -6.12
C TRP A 66 -0.54 3.69 -4.75
N LEU A 67 -1.48 2.89 -4.20
CA LEU A 67 -1.40 2.33 -2.85
C LEU A 67 -0.16 1.45 -2.64
N ARG A 68 0.28 0.76 -3.69
CA ARG A 68 1.53 -0.01 -3.71
C ARG A 68 2.76 0.82 -3.31
N GLY A 69 2.83 2.09 -3.72
CA GLY A 69 3.94 2.97 -3.39
C GLY A 69 4.12 3.18 -1.88
N TYR A 70 3.02 3.29 -1.13
CA TYR A 70 3.05 3.43 0.33
C TYR A 70 3.60 2.18 1.03
N LEU A 71 3.26 0.98 0.54
CA LEU A 71 3.80 -0.28 1.08
C LEU A 71 5.30 -0.42 0.82
N LEU A 72 5.76 0.01 -0.36
CA LEU A 72 7.18 0.01 -0.72
C LEU A 72 7.97 1.01 0.14
N LEU A 73 7.44 2.23 0.32
CA LEU A 73 8.01 3.24 1.23
C LEU A 73 8.16 2.71 2.64
N ALA A 74 7.07 2.17 3.20
CA ALA A 74 7.10 1.62 4.55
C ALA A 74 8.15 0.51 4.69
N THR A 75 8.30 -0.34 3.66
CA THR A 75 9.30 -1.43 3.67
C THR A 75 10.74 -0.90 3.63
N ILE A 76 11.01 0.16 2.87
CA ILE A 76 12.32 0.82 2.85
C ILE A 76 12.60 1.47 4.22
N TYR A 77 11.64 2.19 4.80
CA TYR A 77 11.81 2.80 6.12
C TYR A 77 11.97 1.77 7.24
N GLU A 78 11.26 0.65 7.20
CA GLU A 78 11.48 -0.46 8.14
C GLU A 78 12.90 -1.02 8.04
N TYR A 79 13.43 -1.17 6.82
CA TYR A 79 14.79 -1.63 6.58
C TYR A 79 15.83 -0.67 7.17
N ASP A 80 15.60 0.64 7.01
CA ASP A 80 16.42 1.70 7.58
C ASP A 80 16.16 1.95 9.08
N ARG A 81 15.32 1.13 9.72
CA ARG A 81 14.91 1.24 11.14
C ARG A 81 14.22 2.58 11.48
N LYS A 82 13.67 3.26 10.48
CA LYS A 82 12.88 4.49 10.61
C LYS A 82 11.41 4.12 10.85
N ALA A 83 11.13 3.50 12.01
CA ALA A 83 9.82 2.91 12.31
C ALA A 83 8.65 3.93 12.28
N ASP A 84 8.90 5.17 12.70
CA ASP A 84 7.88 6.23 12.68
C ASP A 84 7.50 6.62 11.23
N LEU A 85 8.48 6.76 10.34
CA LEU A 85 8.24 7.04 8.91
C LEU A 85 7.56 5.85 8.21
N ALA A 86 7.90 4.63 8.63
CA ALA A 86 7.23 3.44 8.13
C ALA A 86 5.74 3.44 8.52
N ALA A 87 5.42 3.75 9.78
CA ALA A 87 4.04 3.85 10.26
C ALA A 87 3.28 4.97 9.53
N ASP A 88 3.85 6.18 9.44
CA ASP A 88 3.25 7.30 8.71
C ASP A 88 2.94 6.95 7.25
N SER A 89 3.85 6.26 6.57
CA SER A 89 3.63 5.83 5.19
C SER A 89 2.42 4.89 5.05
N ILE A 90 2.25 3.96 6.01
CA ILE A 90 1.11 3.04 6.05
C ILE A 90 -0.19 3.79 6.36
N GLU A 91 -0.17 4.70 7.33
CA GLU A 91 -1.32 5.53 7.73
C GLU A 91 -1.80 6.43 6.57
N ARG A 92 -0.87 7.02 5.81
CA ARG A 92 -1.20 7.77 4.59
C ARG A 92 -1.87 6.86 3.55
N GLY A 93 -1.40 5.62 3.39
CA GLY A 93 -2.04 4.63 2.52
C GLY A 93 -3.46 4.28 2.95
N LEU A 94 -3.69 4.10 4.26
CA LEU A 94 -5.03 3.89 4.85
C LEU A 94 -5.96 5.08 4.61
N ALA A 95 -5.47 6.31 4.81
CA ALA A 95 -6.25 7.51 4.58
C ALA A 95 -6.70 7.64 3.11
N VAL A 96 -5.84 7.27 2.16
CA VAL A 96 -6.24 7.20 0.74
C VAL A 96 -7.31 6.13 0.53
N CYS A 97 -7.16 4.93 1.11
CA CYS A 97 -8.17 3.87 1.01
C CYS A 97 -9.53 4.35 1.52
N ALA A 98 -9.59 4.96 2.71
CA ALA A 98 -10.82 5.46 3.31
C ALA A 98 -11.48 6.52 2.43
N ARG A 99 -10.72 7.50 1.93
CA ARG A 99 -11.22 8.57 1.05
C ARG A 99 -11.70 8.05 -0.31
N SER A 100 -10.96 7.11 -0.92
CA SER A 100 -11.35 6.53 -2.21
C SER A 100 -12.57 5.62 -2.08
N SER A 101 -12.65 4.82 -1.01
CA SER A 101 -13.77 3.93 -0.72
C SER A 101 -15.05 4.71 -0.44
N SER A 102 -15.00 5.77 0.36
CA SER A 102 -16.17 6.62 0.63
C SER A 102 -16.71 7.24 -0.66
N THR A 103 -15.83 7.76 -1.51
CA THR A 103 -16.19 8.35 -2.81
C THR A 103 -16.87 7.33 -3.73
N LEU A 104 -16.30 6.12 -3.84
CA LEU A 104 -16.86 5.06 -4.68
C LEU A 104 -18.18 4.50 -4.13
N ARG A 105 -18.34 4.44 -2.79
CA ARG A 105 -19.60 4.04 -2.15
C ARG A 105 -20.71 5.05 -2.40
N LEU A 106 -20.41 6.35 -2.31
CA LEU A 106 -21.35 7.42 -2.67
C LEU A 106 -21.78 7.32 -4.14
N GLN A 107 -20.82 7.12 -5.05
CA GLN A 107 -21.12 6.92 -6.47
C GLN A 107 -22.03 5.70 -6.70
N ARG A 108 -21.72 4.56 -6.06
CA ARG A 108 -22.53 3.34 -6.12
C ARG A 108 -23.95 3.52 -5.56
N TRP A 109 -24.13 4.40 -4.57
CA TRP A 109 -25.45 4.74 -4.02
C TRP A 109 -26.25 5.60 -5.00
N GLY A 110 -25.62 6.64 -5.57
CA GLY A 110 -26.23 7.48 -6.61
C GLY A 110 -26.67 6.67 -7.85
N GLU A 111 -25.84 5.74 -8.31
CA GLU A 111 -26.15 4.83 -9.44
C GLU A 111 -27.28 3.82 -9.14
N ARG A 112 -27.49 3.47 -7.86
CA ARG A 112 -28.62 2.62 -7.44
C ARG A 112 -29.94 3.39 -7.44
N VAL A 113 -29.90 4.66 -7.05
CA VAL A 113 -31.08 5.54 -6.99
C VAL A 113 -31.45 6.08 -8.38
N GLY A 114 -30.46 6.33 -9.25
CA GLY A 114 -30.65 6.68 -10.66
C GLY A 114 -30.13 5.58 -11.58
N GLN A 115 -31.02 4.71 -12.07
CA GLN A 115 -30.75 3.56 -12.95
C GLN A 115 -30.11 3.95 -14.31
N ILE A 116 -28.87 4.47 -14.36
CA ILE A 116 -28.29 5.04 -15.60
C ILE A 116 -26.93 4.45 -16.00
N THR A 117 -26.25 3.64 -15.17
CA THR A 117 -24.96 3.03 -15.58
C THR A 117 -25.11 1.59 -16.08
N GLY A 118 -24.54 1.31 -17.26
CA GLY A 118 -24.45 -0.04 -17.83
C GLY A 118 -23.58 -0.98 -16.99
N SER A 119 -23.75 -2.31 -17.17
CA SER A 119 -23.11 -3.37 -16.36
C SER A 119 -21.61 -3.18 -16.14
N ILE A 120 -20.88 -2.75 -17.18
CA ILE A 120 -19.43 -2.61 -17.17
C ILE A 120 -18.94 -1.54 -16.16
N ALA A 121 -19.66 -0.43 -16.04
CA ALA A 121 -19.31 0.64 -15.11
C ALA A 121 -19.48 0.19 -13.65
N ARG A 122 -20.58 -0.53 -13.37
CA ARG A 122 -20.85 -1.13 -12.07
C ARG A 122 -19.79 -2.15 -11.68
N ASP A 123 -19.42 -3.04 -12.59
CA ASP A 123 -18.40 -4.07 -12.34
C ASP A 123 -17.03 -3.45 -12.05
N ARG A 124 -16.68 -2.35 -12.74
CA ARG A 124 -15.45 -1.60 -12.47
C ARG A 124 -15.45 -0.98 -11.08
N ILE A 125 -16.56 -0.38 -10.64
CA ILE A 125 -16.68 0.21 -9.29
C ILE A 125 -16.56 -0.88 -8.23
N ILE A 126 -17.24 -2.02 -8.41
CA ILE A 126 -17.17 -3.15 -7.48
C ILE A 126 -15.73 -3.67 -7.38
N ARG A 127 -15.05 -3.90 -8.52
CA ARG A 127 -13.64 -4.31 -8.55
C ARG A 127 -12.74 -3.31 -7.83
N ASN A 128 -12.94 -2.01 -8.04
CA ASN A 128 -12.15 -0.98 -7.36
C ASN A 128 -12.38 -0.97 -5.85
N ILE A 129 -13.62 -1.12 -5.38
CA ILE A 129 -13.92 -1.21 -3.94
C ILE A 129 -13.24 -2.44 -3.35
N GLN A 130 -13.36 -3.60 -3.99
CA GLN A 130 -12.70 -4.83 -3.54
C GLN A 130 -11.17 -4.66 -3.48
N ARG A 131 -10.58 -3.98 -4.48
CA ARG A 131 -9.15 -3.66 -4.52
C ARG A 131 -8.73 -2.80 -3.34
N LEU A 132 -9.48 -1.73 -3.03
CA LEU A 132 -9.21 -0.84 -1.90
C LEU A 132 -9.34 -1.58 -0.57
N THR A 133 -10.35 -2.42 -0.39
CA THR A 133 -10.52 -3.24 0.82
C THR A 133 -9.35 -4.19 1.03
N ARG A 134 -8.83 -4.82 -0.03
CA ARG A 134 -7.62 -5.67 0.09
C ARG A 134 -6.40 -4.87 0.53
N TYR A 135 -6.18 -3.69 -0.05
CA TYR A 135 -5.09 -2.82 0.38
C TYR A 135 -5.27 -2.35 1.82
N GLU A 136 -6.47 -1.96 2.22
CA GLU A 136 -6.76 -1.58 3.61
C GLU A 136 -6.38 -2.69 4.58
N HIS A 137 -6.80 -3.93 4.30
CA HIS A 137 -6.44 -5.08 5.13
C HIS A 137 -4.91 -5.29 5.21
N ILE A 138 -4.20 -5.20 4.08
CA ILE A 138 -2.74 -5.32 4.04
C ILE A 138 -2.07 -4.19 4.85
N PHE A 139 -2.56 -2.96 4.74
CA PHE A 139 -2.04 -1.83 5.48
C PHE A 139 -2.24 -2.00 6.99
N ARG A 140 -3.45 -2.36 7.44
CA ARG A 140 -3.72 -2.61 8.87
C ARG A 140 -2.84 -3.71 9.44
N GLN A 141 -2.68 -4.82 8.72
CA GLN A 141 -1.76 -5.88 9.10
C GLN A 141 -0.32 -5.38 9.23
N ARG A 142 0.14 -4.58 8.26
CA ARG A 142 1.49 -4.01 8.31
C ARG A 142 1.67 -3.01 9.44
N LEU A 143 0.66 -2.18 9.72
CA LEU A 143 0.70 -1.21 10.82
C LEU A 143 0.79 -1.93 12.17
N ALA A 144 -0.05 -2.94 12.40
CA ALA A 144 0.00 -3.78 13.60
C ALA A 144 1.39 -4.41 13.79
N MET A 145 2.00 -4.94 12.73
CA MET A 145 3.36 -5.51 12.81
C MET A 145 4.45 -4.48 13.15
N ILE A 146 4.29 -3.22 12.73
CA ILE A 146 5.21 -2.14 13.07
C ILE A 146 5.00 -1.72 14.53
N GLN A 147 3.75 -1.57 14.96
CA GLN A 147 3.38 -1.22 16.34
C GLN A 147 3.87 -2.27 17.35
N ILE A 148 3.71 -3.57 17.06
CA ILE A 148 4.25 -4.66 17.90
C ILE A 148 5.76 -4.52 18.07
N ARG A 149 6.49 -4.21 16.98
CA ARG A 149 7.95 -4.02 17.05
C ARG A 149 8.36 -2.77 17.82
N ARG A 150 7.47 -1.78 17.94
CA ARG A 150 7.66 -0.58 18.78
C ARG A 150 7.25 -0.79 20.23
N GLY A 151 6.57 -1.90 20.55
CA GLY A 151 5.99 -2.16 21.88
C GLY A 151 4.61 -1.54 22.09
N SER A 152 4.02 -0.96 21.05
CA SER A 152 2.66 -0.38 21.02
C SER A 152 1.63 -1.50 20.81
N LEU A 153 1.41 -2.32 21.84
CA LEU A 153 0.56 -3.51 21.72
C LEU A 153 -0.93 -3.19 21.67
N ASP A 154 -1.36 -2.14 22.37
CA ASP A 154 -2.77 -1.74 22.42
C ASP A 154 -3.24 -1.29 21.03
N GLU A 155 -2.47 -0.44 20.35
CA GLU A 155 -2.77 0.02 19.00
C GLU A 155 -2.73 -1.14 17.98
N ALA A 156 -1.83 -2.11 18.16
CA ALA A 156 -1.78 -3.30 17.30
C ALA A 156 -3.03 -4.19 17.45
N ILE A 157 -3.56 -4.31 18.67
CA ILE A 157 -4.80 -5.05 18.94
C ILE A 157 -5.99 -4.36 18.27
N GLU A 158 -6.06 -3.03 18.30
CA GLU A 158 -7.13 -2.27 17.63
C GLU A 158 -7.14 -2.51 16.12
N GLU A 159 -5.96 -2.56 15.48
CA GLU A 159 -5.86 -2.84 14.05
C GLU A 159 -6.32 -4.27 13.72
N TRP A 160 -6.01 -5.25 14.55
CA TRP A 160 -6.49 -6.64 14.37
C TRP A 160 -7.98 -6.78 14.61
N ALA A 161 -8.52 -6.14 15.64
CA ALA A 161 -9.95 -6.14 15.92
C ALA A 161 -10.75 -5.55 14.75
N THR A 162 -10.22 -4.51 14.10
CA THR A 162 -10.85 -3.93 12.91
C THR A 162 -10.85 -4.89 11.72
N ILE A 163 -9.76 -5.63 11.53
CA ILE A 163 -9.66 -6.66 10.50
C ILE A 163 -10.66 -7.80 10.71
N GLU A 164 -10.83 -8.26 11.96
CA GLU A 164 -11.74 -9.36 12.29
C GLU A 164 -13.21 -8.92 12.18
N GLY A 165 -13.55 -7.72 12.65
CA GLY A 165 -14.90 -7.18 12.52
C GLY A 165 -15.40 -7.05 11.07
N ASP A 166 -14.50 -6.79 10.12
CA ASP A 166 -14.81 -6.73 8.69
C ASP A 166 -15.02 -8.11 8.02
N ARG A 167 -14.60 -9.21 8.66
CA ARG A 167 -14.84 -10.58 8.14
C ARG A 167 -16.26 -11.08 8.43
N ASP A 168 -16.88 -10.56 9.48
CA ASP A 168 -18.19 -11.03 9.97
C ASP A 168 -19.37 -10.17 9.48
N ALA A 169 -19.11 -9.13 8.67
CA ALA A 169 -20.08 -8.18 8.13
C ALA A 169 -20.40 -8.39 6.64
#